data_AF-A0AAV4JB50-F1
#
_entry.id   AF-A0AAV4JB50-F1
#
_cell.length_a   1.000
_cell.length_b   1.000
_cell.length_c   1.000
_cell.angle_alpha   90.00
_cell.angle_beta   90.00
_cell.angle_gamma   90.00
#
_symmetry.space_group_name_H-M   'P 1'
#
loop_
_entity.id
_entity.type
_entity.pdbx_description
1 polymer ?
#
loop_
_entity_poly.entity_id
_entity_poly.type
_entity_poly.pdbx_seq_one_letter_code
_entity_poly.pdbx_strand_id
1 'polypeptide(L)'
;MEFPWIPSHCGIPGNERAERLAKEGSKQDQTTESFFYQEVKSVIKAIYSERWKAENTNYSFKRDMMHQLPRKEQCTIFRLGDGQCQLRAHQYRMGTSQTPMCECGTSRQTANHLL
;
A
#
# COMPACT_ATOMS: atom_id res chain seq x y z
N MET A 1 15.39 7.52 -33.50
CA MET A 1 14.96 6.12 -33.74
C MET A 1 13.68 5.94 -32.95
N GLU A 2 12.55 5.74 -33.62
CA GLU A 2 11.23 5.65 -33.00
C GLU A 2 10.72 4.21 -33.15
N PHE A 3 10.17 3.63 -32.08
CA PHE A 3 9.61 2.28 -32.07
C PHE A 3 8.08 2.39 -31.93
N PRO A 4 7.32 2.26 -33.03
CA PRO A 4 5.86 2.30 -32.94
C PRO A 4 5.34 1.05 -32.22
N TRP A 5 4.30 1.24 -31.41
CA TRP A 5 3.60 0.14 -30.77
C TRP A 5 2.77 -0.64 -31.80
N ILE A 6 2.77 -1.97 -31.70
CA ILE A 6 2.03 -2.87 -32.58
C ILE A 6 1.07 -3.73 -31.71
N PRO A 7 -0.24 -3.72 -31.99
CA PRO A 7 -1.20 -4.58 -31.30
C PRO A 7 -0.97 -6.06 -31.59
N SER A 8 -1.31 -6.94 -30.64
CA SER A 8 -1.31 -8.40 -30.85
C SER A 8 -2.40 -8.81 -31.87
N HIS A 9 -2.21 -9.98 -32.50
CA HIS A 9 -3.17 -10.63 -33.42
C HIS A 9 -3.60 -9.79 -34.63
N CYS A 10 -2.69 -8.97 -35.16
CA CYS A 10 -2.96 -8.10 -36.31
C CYS A 10 -2.54 -8.69 -37.67
N GLY A 11 -2.15 -9.97 -37.76
CA GLY A 11 -1.77 -10.60 -39.03
C GLY A 11 -0.34 -10.30 -39.49
N ILE A 12 0.46 -9.55 -38.71
CA ILE A 12 1.83 -9.19 -39.08
C ILE A 12 2.75 -10.38 -38.79
N PRO A 13 3.37 -11.02 -39.81
CA PRO A 13 4.11 -12.28 -39.62
C PRO A 13 5.24 -12.19 -38.59
N GLY A 14 5.93 -11.05 -38.52
CA GLY A 14 7.00 -10.82 -37.54
C GLY A 14 6.47 -10.74 -36.10
N ASN A 15 5.34 -10.05 -35.89
CA ASN A 15 4.71 -9.91 -34.59
C ASN A 15 4.13 -11.25 -34.10
N GLU A 16 3.46 -11.98 -34.99
CA GLU A 16 2.93 -13.31 -34.68
C GLU A 16 4.03 -14.33 -34.37
N ARG A 17 5.16 -14.26 -35.08
CA ARG A 17 6.34 -15.08 -34.78
C ARG A 17 6.92 -14.72 -33.41
N ALA A 18 7.04 -13.44 -33.09
CA ALA A 18 7.51 -12.99 -31.78
C ALA A 18 6.58 -13.45 -30.66
N GLU A 19 5.27 -13.33 -30.83
CA GLU A 19 4.25 -13.77 -29.88
C GLU A 19 4.29 -15.29 -29.66
N ARG A 20 4.42 -16.07 -30.75
CA ARG A 20 4.56 -17.53 -30.67
C ARG A 20 5.80 -17.94 -29.89
N LEU A 21 6.95 -17.32 -30.18
CA LEU A 21 8.21 -17.59 -29.48
C LEU A 21 8.13 -17.20 -28.00
N ALA A 22 7.48 -16.07 -27.68
CA ALA A 22 7.25 -15.68 -26.29
C ALA A 22 6.39 -16.70 -25.54
N LYS A 23 5.34 -17.24 -26.19
CA LYS A 23 4.47 -18.28 -25.63
C LYS A 23 5.14 -19.64 -25.49
N GLU A 24 6.11 -19.95 -26.35
CA GLU A 24 6.96 -21.14 -26.21
C GLU A 24 7.96 -20.96 -25.08
N GLY A 25 8.58 -19.78 -24.97
CA GLY A 25 9.49 -19.44 -23.89
C GLY A 25 8.83 -19.44 -22.51
N SER A 26 7.55 -19.06 -22.41
CA SER A 26 6.80 -19.11 -21.15
C SER A 26 6.56 -20.53 -20.62
N LYS A 27 6.75 -21.57 -21.45
CA LYS A 27 6.63 -22.98 -21.05
C LYS A 27 7.96 -23.60 -20.62
N GLN A 28 9.07 -22.92 -20.87
CA GLN A 28 10.40 -23.38 -20.47
C GLN A 28 10.63 -23.05 -19.00
N ASP A 29 11.54 -23.79 -18.36
CA ASP A 29 11.97 -23.50 -17.00
C ASP A 29 12.55 -22.09 -16.96
N GLN A 30 11.82 -21.19 -16.32
CA GLN A 30 12.33 -19.86 -16.03
C GLN A 30 13.24 -19.96 -14.83
N THR A 31 14.45 -19.41 -14.95
CA THR A 31 15.26 -19.10 -13.77
C THR A 31 14.56 -17.99 -13.01
N THR A 32 13.58 -18.36 -12.17
CA THR A 32 13.31 -17.59 -10.97
C THR A 32 14.54 -17.74 -10.11
N GLU A 33 15.54 -16.87 -10.33
CA GLU A 33 16.46 -16.47 -9.28
C GLU A 33 15.58 -16.21 -8.07
N SER A 34 15.60 -17.13 -7.11
CA SER A 34 14.88 -16.97 -5.86
C SER A 34 15.61 -15.88 -5.09
N PHE A 35 15.39 -14.62 -5.47
CA PHE A 35 15.77 -13.51 -4.61
C PHE A 35 15.14 -13.81 -3.27
N PHE A 36 15.98 -14.02 -2.26
CA PHE A 36 15.47 -14.38 -0.96
C PHE A 36 14.59 -13.21 -0.52
N TYR A 37 13.36 -13.47 -0.09
CA TYR A 37 12.41 -12.41 0.30
C TYR A 37 13.05 -11.34 1.21
N GLN A 38 14.03 -11.73 2.04
CA GLN A 38 14.77 -10.81 2.90
C GLN A 38 15.70 -9.85 2.12
N GLU A 39 16.29 -10.26 1.00
CA GLU A 39 17.15 -9.41 0.16
C GLU A 39 16.33 -8.34 -0.54
N VAL A 40 15.22 -8.73 -1.18
CA VAL A 40 14.31 -7.75 -1.80
C VAL A 40 13.77 -6.78 -0.74
N LYS A 41 13.38 -7.31 0.42
CA LYS A 41 12.88 -6.51 1.55
C LYS A 41 13.94 -5.56 2.10
N SER A 42 15.20 -5.99 2.20
CA SER A 42 16.28 -5.15 2.73
C SER A 42 16.61 -4.01 1.76
N VAL A 43 16.66 -4.29 0.45
CA VAL A 43 16.86 -3.29 -0.60
C VAL A 43 15.74 -2.25 -0.59
N ILE A 44 14.47 -2.68 -0.58
CA ILE A 44 13.32 -1.77 -0.53
C ILE A 44 13.36 -0.90 0.74
N LYS A 45 13.67 -1.50 1.89
CA LYS A 45 13.80 -0.76 3.15
C LYS A 45 14.93 0.26 3.12
N ALA A 46 16.07 -0.08 2.52
CA ALA A 46 17.22 0.82 2.40
C ALA A 46 16.84 2.05 1.55
N ILE A 47 16.27 1.82 0.37
CA ILE A 47 15.82 2.90 -0.54
C ILE A 47 14.82 3.82 0.17
N TYR A 48 13.82 3.25 0.84
CA TYR A 48 12.82 4.04 1.54
C TYR A 48 13.42 4.85 2.69
N SER A 49 14.32 4.24 3.48
CA SER A 49 15.00 4.90 4.60
C SER A 49 15.87 6.07 4.14
N GLU A 50 16.61 5.90 3.04
CA GLU A 50 17.43 6.97 2.45
C GLU A 50 16.58 8.13 1.96
N ARG A 51 15.53 7.86 1.17
CA ARG A 51 14.60 8.90 0.69
C ARG A 51 13.96 9.66 1.84
N TRP A 52 13.46 8.92 2.83
CA TRP A 52 12.82 9.53 3.98
C TRP A 52 13.79 10.43 4.77
N LYS A 53 15.04 10.02 4.98
CA LYS A 53 16.05 10.87 5.64
C LYS A 53 16.39 12.11 4.83
N ALA A 54 16.45 12.00 3.50
CA ALA A 54 16.72 13.13 2.62
C ALA A 54 15.59 14.16 2.63
N GLU A 55 14.33 13.71 2.72
CA GLU A 55 13.15 14.58 2.84
C GLU A 55 12.96 15.15 4.26
N ASN A 56 13.42 14.42 5.28
CA ASN A 56 13.18 14.73 6.70
C ASN A 56 14.50 15.06 7.43
N THR A 57 15.34 15.91 6.85
CA THR A 57 16.68 16.25 7.37
C THR A 57 16.69 16.77 8.81
N ASN A 58 15.63 17.47 9.22
CA ASN A 58 15.48 18.05 10.56
C ASN A 58 14.77 17.13 11.57
N TYR A 59 14.39 15.93 11.14
CA TYR A 59 13.71 14.99 12.01
C TYR A 59 14.62 14.54 13.15
N SER A 60 14.08 14.50 14.35
CA SER A 60 14.77 13.95 15.52
C SER A 60 13.83 13.00 16.23
N PHE A 61 14.26 11.73 16.32
CA PHE A 61 13.53 10.71 17.06
C PHE A 61 13.27 11.10 18.52
N LYS A 62 14.18 11.85 19.14
CA LYS A 62 14.00 12.35 20.52
C LYS A 62 12.90 13.41 20.64
N ARG A 63 12.66 14.18 19.57
CA ARG A 63 11.61 15.21 19.51
C ARG A 63 10.27 14.65 19.05
N ASP A 64 10.24 13.47 18.47
CA ASP A 64 8.99 12.84 18.05
C ASP A 64 8.26 12.27 19.27
N MET A 65 7.20 12.96 19.68
CA MET A 65 6.35 12.54 20.78
C MET A 65 5.68 11.19 20.51
N MET A 66 5.40 10.82 19.25
CA MET A 66 4.78 9.54 18.92
C MET A 66 5.65 8.36 19.36
N HIS A 67 6.97 8.50 19.24
CA HIS A 67 7.90 7.46 19.67
C HIS A 67 8.12 7.37 21.19
N GLN A 68 7.68 8.38 21.94
CA GLN A 68 7.70 8.37 23.40
C GLN A 68 6.49 7.66 23.99
N LEU A 69 5.40 7.54 23.22
CA LEU A 69 4.17 6.88 23.66
C LEU A 69 4.33 5.35 23.64
N PRO A 70 3.70 4.63 24.58
CA PRO A 70 3.54 3.19 24.48
C PRO A 70 2.87 2.77 23.17
N ARG A 71 3.20 1.57 22.68
CA ARG A 71 2.67 1.04 21.41
C ARG A 71 1.14 1.11 21.31
N LYS A 72 0.44 0.87 22.42
CA LYS A 72 -1.03 0.93 22.50
C LYS A 72 -1.57 2.32 22.18
N GLU A 73 -0.95 3.37 22.72
CA GLU A 73 -1.36 4.76 22.50
C GLU A 73 -1.06 5.21 21.07
N GLN A 74 0.11 4.87 20.54
CA GLN A 74 0.42 5.07 19.12
C GLN A 74 -0.65 4.46 18.22
N CYS A 75 -0.98 3.17 18.45
CA CYS A 75 -2.04 2.48 17.72
C CYS A 75 -3.39 3.21 17.80
N THR A 76 -3.76 3.68 18.99
CA THR A 76 -5.02 4.42 19.19
C THR A 76 -5.02 5.71 18.38
N ILE A 77 -3.95 6.50 18.44
CA ILE A 77 -3.84 7.76 17.68
C ILE A 77 -3.94 7.49 16.17
N PHE A 78 -3.18 6.53 15.64
CA PHE A 78 -3.26 6.20 14.20
C PHE A 78 -4.64 5.72 13.77
N ARG A 79 -5.30 4.87 14.58
CA ARG A 79 -6.66 4.40 14.30
C ARG A 79 -7.68 5.52 14.34
N LEU A 80 -7.53 6.48 15.25
CA LEU A 80 -8.39 7.66 15.32
C LEU A 80 -8.19 8.54 14.08
N GLY A 81 -6.93 8.83 13.73
CA GLY A 81 -6.58 9.66 12.57
C GLY A 81 -7.02 9.08 11.23
N ASP A 82 -6.85 7.77 11.02
CA ASP A 82 -7.26 7.09 9.78
C ASP A 82 -8.76 6.67 9.79
N GLY A 83 -9.46 6.91 10.91
CA GLY A 83 -10.86 6.51 11.07
C GLY A 83 -11.09 4.99 11.17
N GLN A 84 -10.03 4.21 11.39
CA GLN A 84 -10.06 2.77 11.68
C GLN A 84 -10.28 2.49 13.18
N CYS A 85 -11.20 3.23 13.78
CA CYS A 85 -11.54 3.14 15.19
C CYS A 85 -12.84 2.34 15.37
N GLN A 86 -13.06 1.75 16.55
CA GLN A 86 -14.26 0.96 16.85
C GLN A 86 -15.51 1.83 17.10
N LEU A 87 -15.72 2.86 16.27
CA LEU A 87 -16.91 3.69 16.29
C LEU A 87 -17.94 3.19 15.27
N ARG A 88 -19.22 3.52 15.48
CA ARG A 88 -20.33 3.03 14.64
C ARG A 88 -20.14 3.31 13.16
N ALA A 89 -19.54 4.45 12.78
CA ALA A 89 -19.31 4.74 11.37
C ALA A 89 -18.36 3.74 10.70
N HIS A 90 -17.31 3.29 11.40
CA HIS A 90 -16.37 2.28 10.91
C HIS A 90 -16.97 0.88 11.03
N GLN A 91 -17.61 0.54 12.15
CA GLN A 91 -18.28 -0.75 12.34
C GLN A 91 -19.37 -0.99 11.29
N TYR A 92 -20.14 0.04 10.93
CA TYR A 92 -21.14 -0.03 9.87
C TYR A 92 -20.49 -0.30 8.51
N ARG A 93 -19.34 0.33 8.21
CA ARG A 93 -18.56 0.05 6.99
C ARG A 93 -18.06 -1.41 6.96
N MET A 94 -17.73 -1.97 8.12
CA MET A 94 -17.29 -3.36 8.29
C MET A 94 -18.45 -4.36 8.40
N GLY A 95 -19.71 -3.89 8.34
CA GLY A 95 -20.90 -4.75 8.43
C GLY A 95 -21.21 -5.29 9.83
N THR A 96 -20.59 -4.74 10.89
CA THR A 96 -20.79 -5.20 12.28
C THR A 96 -21.74 -4.32 13.10
N SER A 97 -22.08 -3.13 12.62
CA SER A 97 -23.12 -2.26 13.19
C SER A 97 -24.28 -2.11 12.21
N GLN A 98 -25.51 -2.01 12.74
CA GLN A 98 -26.71 -1.75 11.94
C GLN A 98 -26.84 -0.29 11.49
N THR A 99 -26.19 0.64 12.22
CA THR A 99 -26.26 2.08 11.91
C THR A 99 -24.90 2.74 12.05
N PRO A 100 -24.54 3.69 11.16
CA PRO A 100 -23.35 4.52 11.33
C PRO A 100 -23.59 5.73 12.24
N MET A 101 -24.83 5.96 12.68
CA MET A 101 -25.23 7.20 13.36
C MET A 101 -24.84 7.21 14.83
N CYS A 102 -24.46 8.39 15.30
CA CYS A 102 -24.26 8.65 16.72
C CYS A 102 -25.60 8.72 17.46
N GLU A 103 -25.58 8.42 18.76
CA GLU A 103 -26.77 8.43 19.62
C GLU A 103 -27.34 9.84 19.83
N CYS A 104 -26.52 10.88 19.64
CA CYS A 104 -26.98 12.27 19.66
C CYS A 104 -27.86 12.65 18.45
N GLY A 105 -27.94 11.79 17.42
CA GLY A 105 -28.82 11.95 16.27
C GLY A 105 -28.38 12.97 15.21
N THR A 106 -27.32 13.75 15.43
CA THR A 106 -26.91 14.83 14.52
C THR A 106 -25.99 14.38 13.39
N SER A 107 -25.14 13.38 13.61
CA SER A 107 -24.20 12.94 12.57
C SER A 107 -23.74 11.48 12.75
N ARG A 108 -22.89 11.02 11.84
CA ARG A 108 -22.24 9.70 11.92
C ARG A 108 -21.25 9.69 13.09
N GLN A 109 -21.18 8.59 13.83
CA GLN A 109 -20.22 8.48 14.93
C GLN A 109 -18.80 8.24 14.38
N THR A 110 -18.07 9.31 14.12
CA THR A 110 -16.65 9.32 13.69
C THR A 110 -15.77 9.90 14.80
N ALA A 111 -14.45 9.74 14.70
CA ALA A 111 -13.52 10.33 15.66
C ALA A 111 -13.69 11.86 15.73
N ASN A 112 -13.76 12.54 14.57
CA ASN A 112 -14.00 13.99 14.47
C ASN A 112 -15.35 14.46 15.02
N HIS A 113 -16.33 13.55 15.18
CA HIS A 113 -17.60 13.90 15.80
C HIS A 113 -17.53 13.83 17.34
N LEU A 114 -16.65 12.99 17.89
CA LEU A 114 -16.53 12.76 19.33
C LEU A 114 -15.40 13.55 20.00
N LEU A 115 -14.40 13.98 19.22
CA LEU A 115 -13.27 14.81 19.63
C LEU A 115 -13.52 16.27 19.21
#